data_AF-A0A946WU13-F1
#
_entry.id   AF-A0A946WU13-F1
#
_cell.length_a   1.000
_cell.length_b   1.000
_cell.length_c   1.000
_cell.angle_alpha   90.00
_cell.angle_beta   90.00
_cell.angle_gamma   90.00
#
_symmetry.space_group_name_H-M   'P 1'
#
loop_
_entity.id
_entity.type
_entity.pdbx_description
1 polymer ?
#
loop_
_entity_poly.entity_id
_entity_poly.type
_entity_poly.pdbx_seq_one_letter_code
_entity_poly.pdbx_strand_id
1 'polypeptide(L)'
;DLIVEVCGDLIDKGIIPIIIGGGQDISYAIYKAYAKLEKNITFCSADSTFDVGLPDDKLKSSSFFSKVISYKPNYLFNYINLGYQSFFVKPEEVDLLNGLNFELYRLGYIKNNMHEAEPLLRNTDFLSFDMSSVKSSSFMSNVYSTPNGFDSEEVCKIARYAGISDKISCFGIFEYNQELDLSNQGSQLISQMIWYFIEGYKSRKNELNPNIENCIKYTIVFEDEQTEIEFYKSQTSGRWWMGVPFKNSNTGSFDNYFVACSYDDYQHANKGEIPSRWMKTYNRFL
;
A
#
# COMPACT_ATOMS: atom_id res chain seq x y z
N ASP A 1 4.17 -3.84 -23.05
CA ASP A 1 4.29 -5.31 -22.99
C ASP A 1 5.59 -5.77 -22.37
N LEU A 2 6.76 -5.25 -22.76
CA LEU A 2 8.04 -5.60 -22.13
C LEU A 2 8.04 -5.51 -20.59
N ILE A 3 7.54 -4.41 -20.01
CA ILE A 3 7.45 -4.25 -18.54
C ILE A 3 6.62 -5.36 -17.90
N VAL A 4 5.52 -5.77 -18.56
CA VAL A 4 4.63 -6.83 -18.06
C VAL A 4 5.36 -8.17 -18.01
N GLU A 5 6.09 -8.51 -19.07
CA GLU A 5 6.85 -9.76 -19.16
C GLU A 5 7.98 -9.80 -18.14
N VAL A 6 8.82 -8.77 -18.10
CA VAL A 6 9.97 -8.71 -17.20
C VAL A 6 9.52 -8.71 -15.73
N CYS A 7 8.54 -7.88 -15.36
CA CYS A 7 8.06 -7.86 -13.98
C CYS A 7 7.39 -9.19 -13.61
N GLY A 8 6.61 -9.78 -14.52
CA GLY A 8 5.96 -11.07 -14.30
C GLY A 8 6.98 -12.17 -14.02
N ASP A 9 8.01 -12.28 -14.86
CA ASP A 9 9.06 -13.30 -14.72
C ASP A 9 9.88 -13.12 -13.43
N LEU A 10 10.18 -11.88 -13.03
CA LEU A 10 10.92 -11.61 -11.79
C LEU A 10 10.08 -11.93 -10.56
N ILE A 11 8.83 -11.47 -10.53
CA ILE A 11 7.89 -11.71 -9.42
C ILE A 11 7.61 -13.20 -9.26
N ASP A 12 7.46 -13.95 -10.36
CA ASP A 12 7.25 -15.39 -10.32
C ASP A 12 8.46 -16.14 -9.73
N LYS A 13 9.68 -15.67 -10.01
CA LYS A 13 10.92 -16.19 -9.43
C LYS A 13 11.21 -15.72 -8.00
N GLY A 14 10.31 -14.94 -7.39
CA GLY A 14 10.51 -14.37 -6.06
C GLY A 14 11.58 -13.26 -6.00
N ILE A 15 11.94 -12.69 -7.17
CA ILE A 15 12.84 -11.54 -7.26
C ILE A 15 11.98 -10.28 -7.21
N ILE A 16 12.32 -9.34 -6.33
CA ILE A 16 11.60 -8.07 -6.18
C ILE A 16 12.17 -7.06 -7.18
N PRO A 17 11.46 -6.73 -8.28
CA PRO A 17 11.87 -5.61 -9.12
C PRO A 17 11.73 -4.28 -8.36
N ILE A 18 12.78 -3.47 -8.45
CA ILE A 18 12.76 -2.04 -8.11
C ILE A 18 12.76 -1.27 -9.42
N ILE A 19 11.66 -0.58 -9.71
CA ILE A 19 11.46 0.16 -10.97
C ILE A 19 11.66 1.64 -10.68
N ILE A 20 12.53 2.29 -11.45
CA ILE A 20 12.64 3.75 -11.48
C ILE A 20 12.05 4.17 -12.82
N GLY A 21 10.90 4.84 -12.79
CA GLY A 21 10.16 5.26 -13.98
C GLY A 21 10.17 6.77 -14.19
N GLY A 22 9.75 7.17 -15.40
CA GLY A 22 9.21 8.50 -15.65
C GLY A 22 7.78 8.54 -15.16
N GLY A 23 6.82 8.43 -16.08
CA GLY A 23 5.40 8.43 -15.74
C GLY A 23 4.96 7.29 -14.81
N GLN A 24 4.07 7.59 -13.87
CA GLN A 24 3.46 6.60 -12.97
C GLN A 24 2.48 5.65 -13.67
N ASP A 25 2.11 5.92 -14.93
CA ASP A 25 1.30 5.03 -15.76
C ASP A 25 1.92 3.63 -15.94
N ILE A 26 3.24 3.51 -15.75
CA ILE A 26 3.98 2.25 -15.69
C ILE A 26 3.38 1.30 -14.64
N SER A 27 2.79 1.82 -13.55
CA SER A 27 2.08 1.04 -12.53
C SER A 27 0.97 0.18 -13.10
N TYR A 28 0.29 0.60 -14.17
CA TYR A 28 -0.71 -0.24 -14.85
C TYR A 28 -0.06 -1.46 -15.55
N ALA A 29 1.13 -1.30 -16.13
CA ALA A 29 1.85 -2.43 -16.72
C ALA A 29 2.33 -3.42 -15.65
N ILE A 30 2.77 -2.92 -14.49
CA ILE A 30 3.15 -3.75 -13.34
C ILE A 30 1.93 -4.51 -12.81
N TYR A 31 0.78 -3.85 -12.66
CA TYR A 31 -0.47 -4.52 -12.29
C TYR A 31 -0.86 -5.65 -13.27
N LYS A 32 -0.71 -5.42 -14.58
CA LYS A 32 -0.93 -6.48 -15.59
C LYS A 32 0.01 -7.67 -15.42
N ALA A 33 1.22 -7.47 -14.88
CA ALA A 33 2.13 -8.58 -14.58
C ALA A 33 1.56 -9.49 -13.48
N TYR A 34 1.00 -8.91 -12.42
CA TYR A 34 0.27 -9.67 -11.40
C TYR A 34 -0.95 -10.38 -11.95
N ALA A 35 -1.71 -9.71 -12.83
CA ALA A 35 -2.85 -10.31 -13.50
C ALA A 35 -2.47 -11.52 -14.36
N LYS A 36 -1.34 -11.46 -15.08
CA LYS A 36 -0.80 -12.59 -15.85
C LYS A 36 -0.43 -13.78 -14.97
N LEU A 37 -0.01 -13.53 -13.74
CA LEU A 37 0.29 -14.55 -12.72
C LEU A 37 -0.95 -14.98 -11.92
N GLU A 38 -2.12 -14.44 -12.24
CA GLU A 38 -3.38 -14.65 -11.53
C GLU A 38 -3.31 -14.36 -10.02
N LYS A 39 -2.44 -13.42 -9.62
CA LYS A 39 -2.22 -13.04 -8.21
C LYS A 39 -3.12 -11.88 -7.83
N ASN A 40 -4.02 -12.11 -6.88
CA ASN A 40 -4.76 -11.04 -6.21
C ASN A 40 -3.82 -10.21 -5.34
N ILE A 41 -3.83 -8.89 -5.49
CA ILE A 41 -2.89 -8.01 -4.80
C ILE A 41 -3.56 -6.89 -4.00
N THR A 42 -2.85 -6.46 -2.96
CA THR A 42 -2.98 -5.11 -2.41
C THR A 42 -2.00 -4.19 -3.14
N PHE A 43 -2.53 -3.18 -3.81
CA PHE A 43 -1.76 -2.13 -4.46
C PHE A 43 -1.74 -0.87 -3.57
N CYS A 44 -0.57 -0.46 -3.11
CA CYS A 44 -0.37 0.80 -2.42
C CYS A 44 0.21 1.87 -3.37
N SER A 45 -0.41 3.05 -3.42
CA SER A 45 0.16 4.26 -4.06
C SER A 45 0.51 5.29 -2.99
N ALA A 46 1.78 5.68 -2.89
CA ALA A 46 2.19 6.84 -2.10
C ALA A 46 2.22 8.06 -3.01
N ASP A 47 1.24 8.95 -2.83
CA ASP A 47 0.84 9.90 -3.87
C ASP A 47 0.07 11.09 -3.28
N SER A 48 0.17 12.25 -3.95
CA SER A 48 -0.63 13.45 -3.62
C SER A 48 -2.03 13.41 -4.23
N THR A 49 -2.22 12.65 -5.32
CA THR A 49 -3.47 12.44 -6.05
C THR A 49 -3.87 10.97 -6.08
N PHE A 50 -5.02 10.66 -6.70
CA PHE A 50 -5.48 9.28 -6.90
C PHE A 50 -5.31 8.77 -8.33
N ASP A 51 -5.12 9.68 -9.28
CA ASP A 51 -4.90 9.37 -10.69
C ASP A 51 -5.94 8.45 -11.32
N VAL A 52 -7.19 8.60 -10.89
CA VAL A 52 -8.33 7.83 -11.41
C VAL A 52 -8.54 8.20 -12.88
N GLY A 53 -8.65 9.50 -13.18
CA GLY A 53 -9.05 9.99 -14.50
C GLY A 53 -10.49 9.63 -14.85
N LEU A 54 -10.89 9.90 -16.09
CA LEU A 54 -12.20 9.51 -16.63
C LEU A 54 -12.12 8.12 -17.31
N PRO A 55 -13.23 7.36 -17.39
CA PRO A 55 -13.23 6.02 -17.98
C PRO A 55 -12.64 5.96 -19.40
N ASP A 56 -12.95 6.97 -20.22
CA ASP A 56 -12.51 7.06 -21.62
C ASP A 56 -11.13 7.70 -21.79
N ASP A 57 -10.47 8.12 -20.70
CA ASP A 57 -9.15 8.73 -20.80
C ASP A 57 -8.12 7.73 -21.36
N LYS A 58 -7.17 8.28 -22.13
CA LYS A 58 -5.98 7.53 -22.53
C LYS A 58 -5.14 7.23 -21.29
N LEU A 59 -4.36 6.14 -21.33
CA LEU A 59 -3.39 5.81 -20.29
C LEU A 59 -2.35 6.93 -20.14
N LYS A 60 -2.29 7.54 -18.97
CA LYS A 60 -1.36 8.59 -18.54
C LYS A 60 -1.14 8.51 -17.02
N SER A 61 -0.13 9.20 -16.50
CA SER A 61 0.11 9.27 -15.05
C SER A 61 -1.13 9.72 -14.28
N SER A 62 -1.94 10.64 -14.82
CA SER A 62 -3.14 11.15 -14.14
C SER A 62 -4.41 10.31 -14.27
N SER A 63 -4.35 9.17 -14.98
CA SER A 63 -5.56 8.37 -15.34
C SER A 63 -5.34 6.87 -15.35
N PHE A 64 -4.18 6.38 -14.92
CA PHE A 64 -3.87 4.95 -14.99
C PHE A 64 -4.74 4.12 -14.05
N PHE A 65 -5.20 4.69 -12.94
CA PHE A 65 -5.86 3.91 -11.90
C PHE A 65 -7.28 3.48 -12.30
N SER A 66 -8.01 4.27 -13.12
CA SER A 66 -9.27 3.80 -13.72
C SER A 66 -9.09 2.54 -14.56
N LYS A 67 -7.92 2.38 -15.22
CA LYS A 67 -7.60 1.18 -16.02
C LYS A 67 -7.32 -0.03 -15.14
N VAL A 68 -6.72 0.17 -13.96
CA VAL A 68 -6.54 -0.89 -12.96
C VAL A 68 -7.91 -1.37 -12.45
N ILE A 69 -8.77 -0.45 -12.01
CA ILE A 69 -10.12 -0.76 -11.49
C ILE A 69 -10.98 -1.48 -12.55
N SER A 70 -10.88 -1.03 -13.81
CA SER A 70 -11.70 -1.55 -14.90
C SER A 70 -11.15 -2.83 -15.54
N TYR A 71 -9.96 -3.28 -15.15
CA TYR A 71 -9.32 -4.46 -15.72
C TYR A 71 -10.14 -5.73 -15.42
N LYS A 72 -10.26 -6.62 -16.42
CA LYS A 72 -11.01 -7.87 -16.31
C LYS A 72 -10.16 -9.06 -16.80
N PRO A 73 -10.12 -10.19 -16.06
CA PRO A 73 -10.67 -10.38 -14.70
C PRO A 73 -9.95 -9.49 -13.66
N ASN A 74 -10.63 -9.14 -12.55
CA ASN A 74 -10.07 -8.23 -11.56
C ASN A 74 -9.15 -8.99 -10.59
N TYR A 75 -7.91 -8.50 -10.44
CA TYR A 75 -6.91 -9.01 -9.48
C TYR A 75 -6.52 -7.96 -8.43
N LEU A 76 -7.18 -6.80 -8.41
CA LEU A 76 -7.03 -5.81 -7.36
C LEU A 76 -7.95 -6.19 -6.19
N PHE A 77 -7.36 -6.79 -5.16
CA PHE A 77 -8.06 -7.13 -3.91
C PHE A 77 -8.24 -5.90 -3.03
N ASN A 78 -7.20 -5.08 -2.90
CA ASN A 78 -7.24 -3.85 -2.12
C ASN A 78 -6.40 -2.76 -2.78
N TYR A 79 -6.79 -1.51 -2.55
CA TYR A 79 -6.00 -0.34 -2.88
C TYR A 79 -5.83 0.54 -1.65
N ILE A 80 -4.60 1.00 -1.46
CA ILE A 80 -4.22 1.91 -0.40
C ILE A 80 -3.62 3.15 -1.05
N ASN A 81 -4.14 4.34 -0.75
CA ASN A 81 -3.48 5.59 -1.07
C ASN A 81 -2.87 6.19 0.21
N LEU A 82 -1.57 6.49 0.17
CA LEU A 82 -0.82 7.12 1.25
C LEU A 82 -0.42 8.54 0.83
N GLY A 83 -1.00 9.53 1.50
CA GLY A 83 -0.50 10.89 1.40
C GLY A 83 -1.30 11.82 0.50
N TYR A 84 -2.52 11.46 0.07
CA TYR A 84 -3.29 12.38 -0.75
C TYR A 84 -3.54 13.72 -0.04
N GLN A 85 -3.67 14.77 -0.85
CA GLN A 85 -3.95 16.12 -0.39
C GLN A 85 -5.32 16.55 -0.92
N SER A 86 -6.24 16.93 -0.01
CA SER A 86 -7.65 17.18 -0.36
C SER A 86 -7.87 18.24 -1.44
N PHE A 87 -6.93 19.16 -1.63
CA PHE A 87 -7.02 20.22 -2.64
C PHE A 87 -6.61 19.76 -4.05
N PHE A 88 -6.00 18.58 -4.19
CA PHE A 88 -5.65 17.99 -5.48
C PHE A 88 -6.63 16.89 -5.93
N VAL A 89 -7.50 16.42 -5.04
CA VAL A 89 -8.44 15.34 -5.32
C VAL A 89 -9.87 15.87 -5.38
N LYS A 90 -10.68 15.27 -6.25
CA LYS A 90 -12.10 15.61 -6.33
C LYS A 90 -12.88 14.86 -5.25
N PRO A 91 -13.88 15.48 -4.59
CA PRO A 91 -14.72 14.79 -3.62
C PRO A 91 -15.36 13.51 -4.17
N GLU A 92 -15.77 13.51 -5.44
CA GLU A 92 -16.38 12.35 -6.10
C GLU A 92 -15.41 11.17 -6.23
N GLU A 93 -14.10 11.43 -6.36
CA GLU A 93 -13.07 10.36 -6.37
C GLU A 93 -12.91 9.76 -4.97
N VAL A 94 -12.96 10.59 -3.92
CA VAL A 94 -12.93 10.11 -2.52
C VAL A 94 -14.13 9.21 -2.24
N ASP A 95 -15.33 9.63 -2.67
CA ASP A 95 -16.56 8.87 -2.46
C ASP A 95 -16.54 7.55 -3.24
N LEU A 96 -16.10 7.58 -4.51
CA LEU A 96 -15.94 6.39 -5.33
C LEU A 96 -15.01 5.36 -4.66
N LEU A 97 -13.82 5.79 -4.25
CA LEU A 97 -12.82 4.89 -3.69
C LEU A 97 -13.22 4.36 -2.30
N ASN A 98 -13.91 5.17 -1.48
CA ASN A 98 -14.49 4.68 -0.23
C ASN A 98 -15.64 3.69 -0.48
N GLY A 99 -16.47 3.93 -1.50
CA GLY A 99 -17.53 3.00 -1.92
C GLY A 99 -17.00 1.65 -2.40
N LEU A 100 -15.78 1.61 -2.94
CA LEU A 100 -15.04 0.39 -3.26
C LEU A 100 -14.33 -0.24 -2.04
N ASN A 101 -14.59 0.29 -0.84
CA ASN A 101 -13.92 -0.06 0.40
C ASN A 101 -12.39 0.11 0.36
N PHE A 102 -11.82 0.98 -0.46
CA PHE A 102 -10.37 1.22 -0.47
C PHE A 102 -9.91 2.09 0.70
N GLU A 103 -8.61 2.07 0.99
CA GLU A 103 -8.01 2.77 2.12
C GLU A 103 -7.33 4.07 1.65
N LEU A 104 -7.79 5.22 2.13
CA LEU A 104 -7.32 6.53 1.70
C LEU A 104 -6.82 7.31 2.90
N TYR A 105 -5.53 7.61 2.94
CA TYR A 105 -4.91 8.31 4.05
C TYR A 105 -4.38 9.67 3.64
N ARG A 106 -4.89 10.73 4.27
CA ARG A 106 -4.43 12.10 4.02
C ARG A 106 -2.99 12.27 4.48
N LEU A 107 -2.23 13.12 3.77
CA LEU A 107 -0.85 13.47 4.12
C LEU A 107 -0.68 13.82 5.61
N GLY A 108 -1.50 14.76 6.12
CA GLY A 108 -1.38 15.21 7.51
C GLY A 108 -1.59 14.10 8.55
N TYR A 109 -2.43 13.09 8.23
CA TYR A 109 -2.62 11.95 9.12
C TYR A 109 -1.39 11.05 9.13
N ILE A 110 -0.85 10.67 7.96
CA ILE A 110 0.32 9.79 7.87
C ILE A 110 1.56 10.46 8.47
N LYS A 111 1.81 11.75 8.18
CA LYS A 111 2.95 12.47 8.75
C LYS A 111 2.91 12.47 10.29
N ASN A 112 1.74 12.69 10.88
CA ASN A 112 1.57 12.70 12.34
C ASN A 112 1.61 11.30 12.96
N ASN A 113 1.35 10.25 12.19
CA ASN A 113 1.23 8.87 12.65
C ASN A 113 2.05 7.94 11.76
N MET A 114 3.33 8.24 11.56
CA MET A 114 4.17 7.54 10.58
C MET A 114 4.26 6.02 10.85
N HIS A 115 4.10 5.60 12.10
CA HIS A 115 4.05 4.19 12.49
C HIS A 115 2.87 3.43 11.87
N GLU A 116 1.77 4.09 11.54
CA GLU A 116 0.61 3.48 10.87
C GLU A 116 0.89 3.08 9.43
N ALA A 117 1.96 3.60 8.80
CA ALA A 117 2.36 3.13 7.48
C ALA A 117 2.92 1.70 7.51
N GLU A 118 3.50 1.24 8.63
CA GLU A 118 4.04 -0.14 8.73
C GLU A 118 2.98 -1.21 8.46
N PRO A 119 1.82 -1.25 9.15
CA PRO A 119 0.82 -2.28 8.89
C PRO A 119 0.21 -2.19 7.48
N LEU A 120 0.09 -0.97 6.93
CA LEU A 120 -0.39 -0.76 5.56
C LEU A 120 0.56 -1.38 4.52
N LEU A 121 1.85 -1.12 4.67
CA LEU A 121 2.90 -1.65 3.79
C LEU A 121 3.14 -3.14 4.03
N ARG A 122 2.91 -3.64 5.24
CA ARG A 122 2.95 -5.08 5.55
C ARG A 122 1.87 -5.86 4.81
N ASN A 123 0.71 -5.24 4.56
CA ASN A 123 -0.37 -5.83 3.76
C ASN A 123 -0.22 -5.61 2.24
N THR A 124 0.81 -4.88 1.80
CA THR A 124 1.03 -4.45 0.40
C THR A 124 1.87 -5.45 -0.40
N ASP A 125 1.43 -5.76 -1.62
CA ASP A 125 2.17 -6.58 -2.59
C ASP A 125 3.00 -5.70 -3.54
N PHE A 126 2.41 -4.59 -3.99
CA PHE A 126 3.03 -3.61 -4.89
C PHE A 126 2.93 -2.20 -4.32
N LEU A 127 4.06 -1.54 -4.12
CA LEU A 127 4.14 -0.11 -3.79
C LEU A 127 4.53 0.70 -5.04
N SER A 128 3.66 1.60 -5.48
CA SER A 128 3.96 2.70 -6.41
C SER A 128 4.21 3.96 -5.60
N PHE A 129 5.40 4.56 -5.71
CA PHE A 129 5.73 5.80 -5.03
C PHE A 129 5.85 6.92 -6.06
N ASP A 130 4.91 7.86 -6.05
CA ASP A 130 5.01 9.08 -6.84
C ASP A 130 5.85 10.12 -6.09
N MET A 131 6.97 10.52 -6.67
CA MET A 131 7.82 11.55 -6.10
C MET A 131 7.18 12.96 -6.11
N SER A 132 6.07 13.16 -6.83
CA SER A 132 5.26 14.39 -6.77
C SER A 132 4.60 14.59 -5.39
N SER A 133 4.47 13.51 -4.60
CA SER A 133 4.00 13.57 -3.21
C SER A 133 5.04 14.11 -2.22
N VAL A 134 6.28 14.32 -2.67
CA VAL A 134 7.38 14.84 -1.86
C VAL A 134 7.46 16.36 -2.00
N LYS A 135 7.63 17.06 -0.87
CA LYS A 135 7.71 18.52 -0.88
C LYS A 135 8.92 18.98 -1.70
N SER A 136 8.78 20.09 -2.42
CA SER A 136 9.81 20.63 -3.29
C SER A 136 11.14 20.90 -2.57
N SER A 137 11.09 21.34 -1.31
CA SER A 137 12.31 21.51 -0.50
C SER A 137 13.11 20.23 -0.25
N SER A 138 12.49 19.05 -0.45
CA SER A 138 13.12 17.73 -0.38
C SER A 138 13.34 17.10 -1.76
N PHE A 139 12.51 17.43 -2.75
CA PHE A 139 12.61 16.88 -4.11
C PHE A 139 12.03 17.84 -5.17
N MET A 140 12.91 18.52 -5.92
CA MET A 140 12.53 19.41 -7.02
C MET A 140 12.69 18.77 -8.41
N SER A 141 13.21 17.54 -8.48
CA SER A 141 13.58 16.87 -9.72
C SER A 141 12.37 16.24 -10.41
N ASN A 142 11.27 17.00 -10.50
CA ASN A 142 9.93 16.58 -10.90
C ASN A 142 9.13 17.79 -11.43
N VAL A 143 8.29 17.56 -12.44
CA VAL A 143 7.53 18.63 -13.14
C VAL A 143 6.34 19.14 -12.32
N TYR A 144 5.80 18.28 -11.47
CA TYR A 144 4.63 18.48 -10.61
C TYR A 144 5.00 18.85 -9.16
N SER A 145 6.26 19.21 -8.88
CA SER A 145 6.72 19.53 -7.53
C SER A 145 5.86 20.59 -6.85
N THR A 146 5.47 20.34 -5.60
CA THR A 146 4.64 21.26 -4.81
C THR A 146 5.32 21.65 -3.50
N PRO A 147 4.95 22.77 -2.85
CA PRO A 147 5.59 23.19 -1.60
C PRO A 147 5.37 22.24 -0.42
N ASN A 148 4.31 21.42 -0.45
CA ASN A 148 3.87 20.60 0.68
C ASN A 148 3.79 19.14 0.27
N GLY A 149 4.32 18.26 1.11
CA GLY A 149 4.41 16.83 0.82
C GLY A 149 5.13 16.09 1.93
N PHE A 150 5.47 14.84 1.65
CA PHE A 150 6.42 14.11 2.48
C PHE A 150 7.79 14.80 2.44
N ASP A 151 8.54 14.69 3.52
CA ASP A 151 9.95 15.05 3.54
C ASP A 151 10.86 13.84 3.32
N SER A 152 12.15 14.13 3.16
CA SER A 152 13.17 13.12 2.88
C SER A 152 13.25 12.01 3.93
N GLU A 153 12.96 12.29 5.20
CA GLU A 153 12.99 11.29 6.28
C GLU A 153 11.77 10.38 6.20
N GLU A 154 10.59 10.96 5.97
CA GLU A 154 9.32 10.22 5.84
C GLU A 154 9.34 9.26 4.65
N VAL A 155 9.83 9.69 3.48
CA VAL A 155 9.91 8.80 2.30
C VAL A 155 10.89 7.64 2.53
N CYS A 156 12.00 7.89 3.23
CA CYS A 156 12.94 6.83 3.61
C CYS A 156 12.32 5.86 4.62
N LYS A 157 11.52 6.34 5.58
CA LYS A 157 10.77 5.48 6.51
C LYS A 157 9.75 4.61 5.79
N ILE A 158 8.99 5.18 4.84
CA ILE A 158 8.04 4.43 4.00
C ILE A 158 8.78 3.34 3.22
N ALA A 159 9.88 3.68 2.54
CA ALA A 159 10.68 2.70 1.80
C ALA A 159 11.24 1.60 2.71
N ARG A 160 11.69 1.95 3.93
CA ARG A 160 12.14 0.99 4.93
C ARG A 160 11.03 0.03 5.36
N TYR A 161 9.84 0.54 5.71
CA TYR A 161 8.69 -0.27 6.08
C TYR A 161 8.23 -1.19 4.94
N ALA A 162 8.25 -0.69 3.70
CA ALA A 162 8.02 -1.52 2.52
C ALA A 162 9.04 -2.67 2.46
N GLY A 163 10.34 -2.39 2.63
CA GLY A 163 11.38 -3.43 2.65
C GLY A 163 11.16 -4.51 3.72
N ILE A 164 10.75 -4.09 4.92
CA ILE A 164 10.47 -4.96 6.09
C ILE A 164 9.28 -5.90 5.88
N SER A 165 8.35 -5.53 5.00
CA SER A 165 7.17 -6.33 4.65
C SER A 165 7.59 -7.64 3.99
N ASP A 166 7.19 -8.77 4.56
CA ASP A 166 7.42 -10.09 3.95
C ASP A 166 6.56 -10.31 2.69
N LYS A 167 5.52 -9.47 2.49
CA LYS A 167 4.54 -9.56 1.39
C LYS A 167 4.96 -8.82 0.13
N ILE A 168 5.69 -7.70 0.28
CA ILE A 168 6.00 -6.86 -0.87
C ILE A 168 6.86 -7.61 -1.88
N SER A 169 6.42 -7.56 -3.14
CA SER A 169 7.01 -8.25 -4.28
C SER A 169 7.38 -7.31 -5.42
N CYS A 170 6.99 -6.03 -5.38
CA CYS A 170 7.41 -5.01 -6.34
C CYS A 170 7.44 -3.61 -5.70
N PHE A 171 8.45 -2.81 -6.05
CA PHE A 171 8.57 -1.41 -5.61
C PHE A 171 8.87 -0.50 -6.81
N GLY A 172 7.95 0.41 -7.11
CA GLY A 172 8.11 1.43 -8.16
C GLY A 172 8.32 2.82 -7.58
N ILE A 173 9.22 3.59 -8.18
CA ILE A 173 9.50 5.00 -7.87
C ILE A 173 9.32 5.79 -9.17
N PHE A 174 8.41 6.75 -9.17
CA PHE A 174 7.93 7.42 -10.37
C PHE A 174 8.03 8.95 -10.29
N GLU A 175 7.80 9.58 -11.43
CA GLU A 175 7.87 11.02 -11.67
C GLU A 175 9.22 11.65 -11.30
N TYR A 176 10.31 10.89 -11.50
CA TYR A 176 11.66 11.44 -11.49
C TYR A 176 12.01 12.00 -12.88
N ASN A 177 12.47 13.24 -12.92
CA ASN A 177 12.97 13.88 -14.12
C ASN A 177 14.44 14.29 -13.94
N GLN A 178 15.35 13.54 -14.57
CA GLN A 178 16.79 13.78 -14.53
C GLN A 178 17.21 15.16 -15.08
N GLU A 179 16.46 15.73 -16.03
CA GLU A 179 16.78 17.04 -16.62
C GLU A 179 16.55 18.18 -15.62
N LEU A 180 15.69 17.94 -14.62
CA LEU A 180 15.42 18.86 -13.51
C LEU A 180 16.34 18.61 -12.30
N ASP A 181 17.14 17.53 -12.30
CA ASP A 181 17.98 17.13 -11.17
C ASP A 181 19.39 17.75 -11.21
N LEU A 182 19.47 19.08 -11.34
CA LEU A 182 20.72 19.81 -11.62
C LEU A 182 21.86 19.55 -10.61
N SER A 183 21.53 19.23 -9.37
CA SER A 183 22.48 18.98 -8.27
C SER A 183 22.52 17.52 -7.80
N ASN A 184 21.89 16.61 -8.55
CA ASN A 184 21.75 15.18 -8.22
C ASN A 184 21.12 14.90 -6.84
N GLN A 185 20.40 15.87 -6.27
CA GLN A 185 19.76 15.70 -4.96
C GLN A 185 18.55 14.77 -5.05
N GLY A 186 17.80 14.82 -6.14
CA GLY A 186 16.66 13.93 -6.36
C GLY A 186 17.09 12.47 -6.52
N SER A 187 18.06 12.21 -7.40
CA SER A 187 18.66 10.87 -7.54
C SER A 187 19.33 10.38 -6.26
N GLN A 188 19.95 11.27 -5.46
CA GLN A 188 20.50 10.91 -4.16
C GLN A 188 19.40 10.49 -3.17
N LEU A 189 18.26 11.18 -3.12
CA LEU A 189 17.12 10.79 -2.29
C LEU A 189 16.53 9.44 -2.72
N ILE A 190 16.32 9.23 -4.01
CA ILE A 190 15.86 7.94 -4.56
C ILE A 190 16.83 6.82 -4.18
N SER A 191 18.13 7.07 -4.27
CA SER A 191 19.16 6.11 -3.87
C SER A 191 19.08 5.77 -2.37
N GLN A 192 18.79 6.76 -1.52
CA GLN A 192 18.57 6.54 -0.09
C GLN A 192 17.30 5.73 0.18
N MET A 193 16.20 6.01 -0.52
CA MET A 193 14.97 5.21 -0.44
C MET A 193 15.26 3.74 -0.77
N ILE A 194 15.98 3.47 -1.87
CA ILE A 194 16.38 2.11 -2.25
C ILE A 194 17.28 1.48 -1.19
N TRP A 195 18.24 2.23 -0.64
CA TRP A 195 19.11 1.75 0.43
C TRP A 195 18.32 1.33 1.68
N TYR A 196 17.37 2.16 2.12
CA TYR A 196 16.50 1.85 3.27
C TYR A 196 15.53 0.72 2.98
N PHE A 197 15.05 0.59 1.74
CA PHE A 197 14.28 -0.59 1.32
C PHE A 197 15.10 -1.87 1.47
N ILE A 198 16.37 -1.88 1.01
CA ILE A 198 17.26 -3.04 1.14
C ILE A 198 17.59 -3.34 2.60
N GLU A 199 17.83 -2.32 3.43
CA GLU A 199 18.04 -2.50 4.87
C GLU A 199 16.79 -3.10 5.55
N GLY A 200 15.61 -2.60 5.19
CA GLY A 200 14.33 -3.16 5.62
C GLY A 200 14.16 -4.62 5.20
N TYR A 201 14.49 -4.95 3.95
CA TYR A 201 14.45 -6.32 3.42
C TYR A 201 15.35 -7.27 4.22
N LYS A 202 16.56 -6.85 4.58
CA LYS A 202 17.47 -7.64 5.44
C LYS A 202 16.94 -7.84 6.87
N SER A 203 16.02 -6.99 7.30
CA SER A 203 15.38 -7.04 8.61
C SER A 203 14.09 -7.88 8.65
N ARG A 204 13.69 -8.47 7.52
CA ARG A 204 12.51 -9.33 7.41
C ARG A 204 12.52 -10.45 8.44
N LYS A 205 11.33 -10.74 8.96
CA LYS A 205 11.11 -11.79 9.98
C LYS A 205 10.49 -13.04 9.39
N ASN A 206 10.06 -12.99 8.11
CA ASN A 206 9.34 -14.06 7.44
C ASN A 206 8.05 -14.43 8.18
N GLU A 207 7.33 -13.42 8.66
CA GLU A 207 6.02 -13.54 9.33
C GLU A 207 4.96 -12.86 8.45
N LEU A 208 4.58 -13.52 7.35
CA LEU A 208 3.52 -13.04 6.47
C LEU A 208 2.16 -13.03 7.19
N ASN A 209 1.87 -14.14 7.87
CA ASN A 209 0.71 -14.35 8.72
C ASN A 209 1.16 -14.64 10.16
N PRO A 210 0.30 -14.40 11.17
CA PRO A 210 0.62 -14.74 12.55
C PRO A 210 0.80 -16.25 12.71
N ASN A 211 1.90 -16.66 13.33
CA ASN A 211 2.00 -18.02 13.86
C ASN A 211 1.16 -18.09 15.13
N ILE A 212 -0.05 -18.66 15.04
CA ILE A 212 -1.03 -18.70 16.13
C ILE A 212 -0.44 -19.31 17.41
N GLU A 213 0.40 -20.34 17.29
CA GLU A 213 1.04 -21.00 18.45
C GLU A 213 2.06 -20.10 19.16
N ASN A 214 2.63 -19.13 18.45
CA ASN A 214 3.62 -18.18 18.94
C ASN A 214 3.07 -16.73 19.00
N CYS A 215 1.74 -16.61 19.13
CA CYS A 215 1.06 -15.35 19.32
C CYS A 215 0.38 -15.28 20.69
N ILE A 216 0.29 -14.07 21.24
CA ILE A 216 -0.68 -13.78 22.29
C ILE A 216 -1.97 -13.34 21.60
N LYS A 217 -3.06 -14.05 21.89
CA LYS A 217 -4.39 -13.76 21.34
C LYS A 217 -5.18 -12.88 22.29
N TYR A 218 -5.81 -11.83 21.75
CA TYR A 218 -6.72 -10.94 22.47
C TYR A 218 -8.05 -10.92 21.74
N THR A 219 -9.13 -11.28 22.43
CA THR A 219 -10.49 -11.26 21.88
C THR A 219 -11.22 -10.04 22.40
N ILE A 220 -11.82 -9.27 21.49
CA ILE A 220 -12.69 -8.14 21.82
C ILE A 220 -14.08 -8.46 21.29
N VAL A 221 -15.06 -8.41 22.20
CA VAL A 221 -16.49 -8.56 21.90
C VAL A 221 -17.13 -7.18 21.98
N PHE A 222 -17.86 -6.78 20.94
CA PHE A 222 -18.51 -5.47 20.86
C PHE A 222 -19.91 -5.50 21.48
N GLU A 223 -20.49 -4.32 21.70
CA GLU A 223 -21.79 -4.15 22.38
C GLU A 223 -22.97 -4.85 21.68
N ASP A 224 -22.85 -5.12 20.37
CA ASP A 224 -23.87 -5.84 19.60
C ASP A 224 -23.88 -7.36 19.89
N GLU A 225 -22.91 -7.86 20.67
CA GLU A 225 -22.65 -9.28 21.00
C GLU A 225 -22.53 -10.22 19.79
N GLN A 226 -22.49 -9.66 18.58
CA GLN A 226 -22.40 -10.39 17.31
C GLN A 226 -21.05 -10.18 16.65
N THR A 227 -20.45 -9.01 16.86
CA THR A 227 -19.13 -8.69 16.34
C THR A 227 -18.07 -9.09 17.35
N GLU A 228 -17.20 -10.01 16.96
CA GLU A 228 -16.00 -10.40 17.69
C GLU A 228 -14.78 -10.16 16.81
N ILE A 229 -13.73 -9.55 17.38
CA ILE A 229 -12.45 -9.39 16.70
C ILE A 229 -11.34 -10.04 17.53
N GLU A 230 -10.63 -10.93 16.87
CA GLU A 230 -9.45 -11.59 17.41
C GLU A 230 -8.18 -10.88 16.94
N PHE A 231 -7.42 -10.35 17.89
CA PHE A 231 -6.10 -9.76 17.67
C PHE A 231 -5.00 -10.76 18.03
N TYR A 232 -3.93 -10.76 17.25
CA TYR A 232 -2.79 -11.65 17.38
C TYR A 232 -1.52 -10.82 17.47
N LYS A 233 -0.81 -10.91 18.60
CA LYS A 233 0.51 -10.27 18.79
C LYS A 233 1.61 -11.32 18.71
N SER A 234 2.50 -11.21 17.72
CA SER A 234 3.68 -12.10 17.63
C SER A 234 4.60 -11.90 18.82
N GLN A 235 4.99 -12.98 19.48
CA GLN A 235 5.99 -12.94 20.55
C GLN A 235 7.41 -12.73 20.00
N THR A 236 7.63 -13.00 18.71
CA THR A 236 8.94 -12.86 18.06
C THR A 236 9.21 -11.45 17.57
N SER A 237 8.25 -10.84 16.86
CA SER A 237 8.43 -9.50 16.28
C SER A 237 7.69 -8.40 17.01
N GLY A 238 6.72 -8.74 17.87
CA GLY A 238 5.82 -7.77 18.49
C GLY A 238 4.78 -7.17 17.52
N ARG A 239 4.77 -7.62 16.26
CA ARG A 239 3.79 -7.19 15.24
C ARG A 239 2.40 -7.69 15.58
N TRP A 240 1.39 -6.96 15.11
CA TRP A 240 -0.01 -7.27 15.33
C TRP A 240 -0.74 -7.61 14.03
N TRP A 241 -1.73 -8.49 14.17
CA TRP A 241 -2.72 -8.81 13.15
C TRP A 241 -4.11 -8.88 13.79
N MET A 242 -5.14 -8.66 12.97
CA MET A 242 -6.54 -8.93 13.30
C MET A 242 -7.07 -10.01 12.37
N GLY A 243 -7.89 -10.93 12.90
CA GLY A 243 -8.61 -11.92 12.11
C GLY A 243 -9.89 -11.33 11.52
N VAL A 244 -10.04 -11.40 10.20
CA VAL A 244 -11.28 -11.05 9.50
C VAL A 244 -11.91 -12.36 8.99
N PRO A 245 -13.11 -12.73 9.46
CA PRO A 245 -13.76 -13.95 9.02
C PRO A 245 -14.21 -13.81 7.57
N PHE A 246 -13.97 -14.84 6.76
CA PHE A 246 -14.51 -14.95 5.40
C PHE A 246 -14.94 -16.38 5.11
N LYS A 247 -15.89 -16.53 4.18
CA LYS A 247 -16.34 -17.85 3.74
C LYS A 247 -15.44 -18.35 2.61
N ASN A 248 -14.71 -19.42 2.85
CA ASN A 248 -13.87 -20.04 1.84
C ASN A 248 -14.75 -20.70 0.77
N SER A 249 -14.60 -20.29 -0.49
CA SER A 249 -15.40 -20.79 -1.61
C SER A 249 -15.14 -22.27 -1.95
N ASN A 250 -13.94 -22.78 -1.63
CA ASN A 250 -13.54 -24.15 -1.94
C ASN A 250 -14.00 -25.15 -0.89
N THR A 251 -13.93 -24.79 0.39
CA THR A 251 -14.26 -25.68 1.52
C THR A 251 -15.64 -25.42 2.12
N GLY A 252 -16.20 -24.23 1.90
CA GLY A 252 -17.45 -23.78 2.52
C GLY A 252 -17.31 -23.42 4.01
N SER A 253 -16.12 -23.58 4.60
CA SER A 253 -15.82 -23.22 6.00
C SER A 253 -15.58 -21.71 6.15
N PHE A 254 -15.77 -21.22 7.38
CA PHE A 254 -15.27 -19.91 7.75
C PHE A 254 -13.79 -20.02 8.11
N ASP A 255 -12.96 -19.25 7.42
CA ASP A 255 -11.53 -19.10 7.68
C ASP A 255 -11.25 -17.64 8.07
N ASN A 256 -10.06 -17.37 8.61
CA ASN A 256 -9.62 -16.02 8.96
C ASN A 256 -8.62 -15.49 7.93
N TYR A 257 -8.93 -14.34 7.34
CA TYR A 257 -7.96 -13.52 6.62
C TYR A 257 -7.27 -12.61 7.62
N PHE A 258 -5.94 -12.73 7.75
CA PHE A 258 -5.18 -11.93 8.70
C PHE A 258 -4.79 -10.58 8.07
N VAL A 259 -5.22 -9.50 8.73
CA VAL A 259 -4.88 -8.13 8.33
C VAL A 259 -3.85 -7.60 9.31
N ALA A 260 -2.68 -7.16 8.82
CA ALA A 260 -1.72 -6.46 9.66
C ALA A 260 -2.35 -5.19 10.27
N CYS A 261 -2.10 -4.98 11.56
CA CYS A 261 -2.67 -3.88 12.32
C CYS A 261 -1.65 -3.28 13.30
N SER A 262 -1.99 -2.13 13.88
CA SER A 262 -1.18 -1.49 14.91
C SER A 262 -1.72 -1.80 16.31
N TYR A 263 -0.93 -1.45 17.32
CA TYR A 263 -1.42 -1.48 18.70
C TYR A 263 -2.54 -0.45 18.92
N ASP A 264 -2.53 0.66 18.19
CA ASP A 264 -3.56 1.69 18.29
C ASP A 264 -4.93 1.18 17.80
N ASP A 265 -4.96 0.33 16.76
CA ASP A 265 -6.19 -0.35 16.35
C ASP A 265 -6.78 -1.20 17.49
N TYR A 266 -5.93 -1.95 18.19
CA TYR A 266 -6.35 -2.74 19.35
C TYR A 266 -6.88 -1.84 20.48
N GLN A 267 -6.23 -0.70 20.74
CA GLN A 267 -6.67 0.26 21.76
C GLN A 267 -8.01 0.92 21.42
N HIS A 268 -8.26 1.25 20.14
CA HIS A 268 -9.55 1.77 19.69
C HIS A 268 -10.65 0.70 19.77
N ALA A 269 -10.36 -0.53 19.33
CA ALA A 269 -11.28 -1.65 19.47
C ALA A 269 -11.67 -1.89 20.94
N ASN A 270 -10.72 -1.78 21.87
CA ASN A 270 -10.98 -1.93 23.30
C ASN A 270 -11.84 -0.79 23.90
N LYS A 271 -12.04 0.31 23.15
CA LYS A 271 -12.98 1.40 23.48
C LYS A 271 -14.33 1.24 22.78
N GLY A 272 -14.57 0.12 22.10
CA GLY A 272 -15.80 -0.15 21.35
C GLY A 272 -15.78 0.36 19.90
N GLU A 273 -14.65 0.88 19.41
CA GLU A 273 -14.53 1.38 18.03
C GLU A 273 -13.98 0.29 17.10
N ILE A 274 -14.81 -0.23 16.19
CA ILE A 274 -14.35 -1.23 15.22
C ILE A 274 -13.30 -0.61 14.28
N PRO A 275 -12.08 -1.18 14.16
CA PRO A 275 -11.06 -0.65 13.27
C PRO A 275 -11.54 -0.57 11.81
N SER A 276 -11.37 0.59 11.18
CA SER A 276 -11.85 0.80 9.80
C SER A 276 -11.25 -0.19 8.79
N ARG A 277 -9.98 -0.60 8.97
CA ARG A 277 -9.31 -1.62 8.15
C ARG A 277 -9.95 -3.01 8.27
N TRP A 278 -10.49 -3.34 9.45
CA TRP A 278 -11.25 -4.58 9.65
C TRP A 278 -12.55 -4.53 8.84
N MET A 279 -13.35 -3.47 9.03
CA MET A 279 -14.63 -3.28 8.34
C MET A 279 -14.47 -3.28 6.81
N LYS A 280 -13.51 -2.51 6.31
CA LYS A 280 -13.23 -2.45 4.87
C LYS A 280 -12.83 -3.81 4.31
N THR A 281 -12.04 -4.58 5.04
CA THR A 281 -11.63 -5.92 4.61
C THR A 281 -12.80 -6.89 4.64
N TYR A 282 -13.62 -6.87 5.70
CA TYR A 282 -14.82 -7.69 5.80
C TYR A 282 -15.79 -7.44 4.64
N ASN A 283 -16.07 -6.16 4.34
CA ASN A 283 -16.95 -5.76 3.24
C ASN A 283 -16.44 -6.19 1.85
N ARG A 284 -15.13 -6.40 1.67
CA ARG A 284 -14.56 -6.90 0.39
C ARG A 284 -14.80 -8.41 0.20
N PHE A 285 -15.07 -9.14 1.28
CA PHE A 285 -15.38 -10.57 1.24
C PHE A 285 -16.88 -10.87 1.17
N LEU A 286 -17.74 -9.85 1.35
CA LEU A 286 -19.19 -9.94 1.15
C LEU A 286 -19.54 -9.85 -0.34
#